data_AF-A0A7C9Q185-F1
#
_entry.id   AF-A0A7C9Q185-F1
#
_cell.length_a   1.000
_cell.length_b   1.000
_cell.length_c   1.000
_cell.angle_alpha   90.00
_cell.angle_beta   90.00
_cell.angle_gamma   90.00
#
_symmetry.space_group_name_H-M   'P 1'
#
loop_
_entity.id
_entity.type
_entity.pdbx_description
1 polymer ?
#
loop_
_entity_poly.entity_id
_entity_poly.type
_entity_poly.pdbx_seq_one_letter_code
_entity_poly.pdbx_strand_id
1 'polypeptide(L)'
;MEEKQRDSQGRYSKKQNPLHPKPIGMRIHHMYYLKLEKMAQDKNCSLTEVGREIVEAGLDLLEAIAAKSDRPLAEISAKELYELIA
;
A
#
# COMPACT_ATOMS: atom_id res chain seq x y z
N MET A 1 19.11 25.78 -9.23
CA MET A 1 17.69 25.36 -9.25
C MET A 1 17.51 24.61 -10.57
N GLU A 2 17.33 23.30 -10.55
CA GLU A 2 17.26 22.51 -11.79
C GLU A 2 15.86 22.59 -12.40
N GLU A 3 15.75 23.09 -13.63
CA GLU A 3 14.50 23.17 -14.39
C GLU A 3 14.07 21.79 -14.90
N LYS A 4 12.78 21.45 -14.70
CA LYS A 4 12.20 20.19 -15.19
C LYS A 4 11.86 20.30 -16.68
N GLN A 5 12.34 19.37 -17.51
CA GLN A 5 11.99 19.25 -18.92
C GLN A 5 10.46 19.08 -19.13
N ARG A 6 9.93 19.78 -20.13
CA ARG A 6 8.54 19.71 -20.61
C ARG A 6 8.48 18.97 -21.94
N ASP A 7 7.36 18.31 -22.21
CA ASP A 7 7.11 17.65 -23.49
C ASP A 7 6.80 18.66 -24.61
N SER A 8 6.66 18.15 -25.83
CA SER A 8 6.37 18.95 -27.04
C SER A 8 5.00 19.64 -27.03
N GLN A 9 4.14 19.37 -26.04
CA GLN A 9 2.87 20.06 -25.82
C GLN A 9 2.92 20.99 -24.58
N GLY A 10 4.11 21.25 -24.03
CA GLY A 10 4.33 22.16 -22.91
C GLY A 10 3.86 21.62 -21.56
N ARG A 11 3.44 20.35 -21.51
CA ARG A 11 3.09 19.67 -20.26
C ARG A 11 4.36 19.12 -19.64
N TYR A 12 4.41 19.10 -18.31
CA TYR A 12 5.46 18.32 -17.67
C TYR A 12 5.26 16.86 -18.09
N SER A 13 6.32 16.23 -18.60
CA SER A 13 6.27 14.79 -18.83
C SER A 13 5.78 14.16 -17.54
N LYS A 14 4.69 13.37 -17.61
CA LYS A 14 4.21 12.61 -16.45
C LYS A 14 5.36 11.72 -16.05
N LYS A 15 6.15 12.16 -15.07
CA LYS A 15 7.13 11.33 -14.41
C LYS A 15 6.39 10.04 -14.07
N GLN A 16 6.92 8.91 -14.54
CA GLN A 16 6.59 7.60 -14.01
C GLN A 16 6.42 7.77 -12.51
N ASN A 17 5.25 7.41 -12.00
CA ASN A 17 4.92 7.56 -10.60
C ASN A 17 6.03 6.84 -9.82
N PRO A 18 6.96 7.55 -9.16
CA PRO A 18 7.93 6.87 -8.37
C PRO A 18 7.14 6.52 -7.12
N LEU A 19 6.66 5.27 -7.02
CA LEU A 19 6.32 4.63 -5.74
C LEU A 19 7.25 5.26 -4.70
N HIS A 20 6.71 6.11 -3.82
CA HIS A 20 7.47 7.08 -3.05
C HIS A 20 8.80 6.47 -2.58
N PRO A 21 9.97 6.78 -3.18
CA PRO A 21 11.20 6.04 -2.91
C PRO A 21 11.87 6.58 -1.64
N LYS A 22 11.06 7.06 -0.70
CA LYS A 22 11.52 7.48 0.62
C LYS A 22 11.18 6.34 1.58
N PRO A 23 12.16 5.79 2.29
CA PRO A 23 11.88 4.83 3.34
C PRO A 23 10.90 5.45 4.34
N ILE A 24 9.75 4.80 4.53
CA ILE A 24 8.75 5.17 5.53
C ILE A 24 8.95 4.24 6.72
N GLY A 25 9.24 4.83 7.88
CA GLY A 25 9.24 4.07 9.14
C GLY A 25 7.80 3.78 9.56
N MET A 26 7.45 2.50 9.68
CA MET A 26 6.14 2.08 10.17
C MET A 26 6.27 1.53 11.60
N ARG A 27 5.42 2.02 12.52
CA ARG A 27 5.30 1.44 13.86
C ARG A 27 4.30 0.30 13.80
N ILE A 28 4.75 -0.90 14.17
CA ILE A 28 3.90 -2.08 14.28
C ILE A 28 4.11 -2.76 15.62
N HIS A 29 3.11 -3.51 16.07
CA HIS A 29 3.23 -4.28 17.29
C HIS A 29 4.30 -5.37 17.14
N HIS A 30 5.14 -5.56 18.17
CA HIS A 30 6.26 -6.50 18.18
C HIS A 30 5.88 -7.91 17.68
N MET A 31 4.72 -8.43 18.10
CA MET A 31 4.26 -9.76 17.68
C MET A 31 4.00 -9.88 16.18
N TYR A 32 3.59 -8.80 15.51
CA TYR A 32 3.40 -8.79 14.06
C TYR A 32 4.74 -8.63 13.34
N TYR A 33 5.66 -7.83 13.88
CA TYR A 33 7.01 -7.70 13.34
C TYR A 33 7.73 -9.06 13.24
N LEU A 34 7.71 -9.86 14.31
CA LEU A 34 8.33 -11.20 14.30
C LEU A 34 7.71 -12.14 13.26
N LYS A 35 6.40 -12.03 13.01
CA LYS A 35 5.73 -12.81 11.96
C LYS A 35 6.20 -12.39 10.57
N LEU A 36 6.33 -11.07 10.34
CA LEU A 36 6.84 -10.53 9.07
C LEU A 36 8.29 -10.94 8.83
N GLU A 37 9.15 -10.89 9.86
CA GLU A 37 10.54 -11.36 9.75
C GLU A 37 10.62 -12.83 9.38
N LYS A 38 9.82 -13.68 10.04
CA LYS A 38 9.78 -15.10 9.70
C LYS A 38 9.32 -15.33 8.25
N MET A 39 8.29 -14.61 7.80
CA MET A 39 7.83 -14.70 6.40
C MET A 39 8.89 -14.26 5.40
N ALA A 40 9.64 -13.19 5.71
CA ALA A 40 10.73 -12.72 4.87
C ALA A 40 11.86 -13.74 4.77
N GLN A 41 12.20 -14.40 5.88
CA GLN A 41 13.16 -15.50 5.92
C GLN A 41 12.69 -16.70 5.11
N ASP A 42 11.46 -17.16 5.32
CA ASP A 42 10.87 -18.32 4.64
C ASP A 42 10.80 -18.11 3.11
N LYS A 43 10.57 -16.86 2.67
CA LYS A 43 10.52 -16.47 1.25
C LYS A 43 11.86 -16.04 0.66
N ASN A 44 12.92 -15.95 1.47
CA ASN A 44 14.23 -15.41 1.09
C ASN A 44 14.12 -14.02 0.41
N CYS A 45 13.35 -13.11 0.99
CA CYS A 45 13.15 -11.74 0.49
C CYS A 45 13.27 -10.70 1.61
N SER A 46 13.18 -9.42 1.26
CA SER A 46 13.26 -8.33 2.24
C SER A 46 11.93 -8.11 2.99
N LEU A 47 12.00 -7.57 4.21
CA LEU A 47 10.83 -7.12 4.97
C LEU A 47 9.97 -6.11 4.18
N THR A 48 10.59 -5.27 3.36
CA THR A 48 9.90 -4.30 2.50
C THR A 48 9.07 -5.00 1.43
N GLU A 49 9.57 -6.07 0.83
CA GLU A 49 8.84 -6.85 -0.17
C GLU A 49 7.64 -7.56 0.45
N VAL A 50 7.83 -8.20 1.61
CA VAL A 50 6.72 -8.80 2.36
C VAL A 50 5.69 -7.73 2.75
N GLY A 51 6.14 -6.57 3.24
CA GLY A 51 5.27 -5.46 3.60
C GLY A 51 4.46 -4.95 2.41
N ARG A 52 5.08 -4.83 1.23
CA ARG A 52 4.40 -4.46 -0.01
C ARG A 52 3.31 -5.47 -0.38
N GLU A 53 3.64 -6.76 -0.41
CA GLU A 53 2.68 -7.82 -0.75
C GLU A 53 1.45 -7.79 0.17
N ILE A 54 1.65 -7.58 1.48
CA ILE A 54 0.56 -7.53 2.44
C ILE A 54 -0.32 -6.29 2.25
N VAL A 55 0.29 -5.13 1.95
CA VAL A 55 -0.48 -3.91 1.68
C VAL A 55 -1.28 -4.04 0.39
N GLU A 56 -0.70 -4.59 -0.67
CA GLU A 56 -1.39 -4.84 -1.94
C GLU A 56 -2.58 -5.79 -1.73
N ALA A 57 -2.35 -6.96 -1.13
CA ALA A 57 -3.42 -7.92 -0.85
C ALA A 57 -4.50 -7.37 0.09
N GLY A 58 -4.10 -6.54 1.05
CA GLY A 58 -5.03 -5.86 1.96
C GLY A 58 -5.91 -4.86 1.23
N LEU A 59 -5.34 -4.05 0.32
CA LEU A 59 -6.10 -3.08 -0.47
C LEU A 59 -7.10 -3.77 -1.40
N ASP A 60 -6.68 -4.82 -2.10
CA ASP A 60 -7.58 -5.60 -2.99
C ASP A 60 -8.78 -6.16 -2.22
N LEU A 61 -8.55 -6.68 -1.01
CA LEU A 61 -9.61 -7.18 -0.14
C LEU A 61 -10.56 -6.05 0.29
N LEU A 62 -10.01 -4.91 0.70
CA LEU A 62 -10.78 -3.75 1.13
C LEU A 62 -11.63 -3.16 -0.01
N GLU A 63 -11.09 -3.10 -1.23
CA GLU A 63 -11.82 -2.68 -2.42
C GLU A 63 -12.96 -3.65 -2.76
N ALA A 64 -12.71 -4.96 -2.67
CA ALA A 64 -13.74 -5.99 -2.88
C ALA A 64 -14.88 -5.90 -1.86
N ILE A 65 -14.58 -5.52 -0.61
CA ILE A 65 -15.58 -5.29 0.43
C ILE A 65 -16.34 -3.99 0.16
N ALA A 66 -15.64 -2.90 -0.17
CA ALA A 66 -16.27 -1.62 -0.48
C ALA A 66 -17.25 -1.74 -1.66
N ALA A 67 -16.89 -2.52 -2.69
CA ALA A 67 -17.73 -2.83 -3.82
C ALA A 67 -19.05 -3.55 -3.45
N LYS A 68 -19.13 -4.20 -2.29
CA LYS A 68 -20.38 -4.80 -1.77
C LYS A 68 -21.27 -3.80 -1.01
N SER A 69 -20.74 -2.63 -0.67
CA SER A 69 -21.38 -1.67 0.24
C SER A 69 -21.96 -0.43 -0.44
N ASP A 70 -21.82 -0.31 -1.77
CA ASP A 70 -22.16 0.86 -2.61
C ASP A 70 -21.51 2.19 -2.17
N ARG A 71 -20.64 2.17 -1.15
CA ARG A 71 -19.93 3.32 -0.60
C ARG A 71 -18.44 3.25 -0.91
N PRO A 72 -17.76 4.39 -1.13
CA PRO A 72 -16.32 4.39 -1.32
C PRO A 72 -15.59 3.95 -0.05
N LEU A 73 -14.48 3.21 -0.18
CA LEU A 73 -13.71 2.67 0.95
C LEU A 73 -13.32 3.73 2.00
N ALA A 74 -13.04 4.96 1.56
CA ALA A 74 -12.68 6.08 2.44
C ALA A 74 -13.80 6.48 3.41
N GLU A 75 -15.05 6.07 3.14
CA GLU A 75 -16.23 6.34 3.99
C GLU A 75 -16.60 5.15 4.88
N ILE A 76 -15.90 4.01 4.75
CA ILE A 76 -16.15 2.81 5.56
C ILE A 76 -15.15 2.81 6.72
N SER A 77 -15.67 2.85 7.94
CA SER A 77 -14.83 2.77 9.13
C SER A 77 -14.18 1.39 9.26
N ALA A 78 -13.05 1.30 9.97
CA ALA A 78 -12.41 0.02 10.26
C ALA A 78 -13.37 -0.96 10.96
N LYS A 79 -14.29 -0.47 11.80
CA LYS A 79 -15.29 -1.30 12.48
C LYS A 79 -16.28 -1.91 11.47
N GLU A 80 -16.84 -1.10 10.57
CA GLU A 80 -17.74 -1.57 9.51
C GLU A 80 -17.04 -2.57 8.58
N LEU A 81 -15.76 -2.36 8.27
CA LEU A 81 -14.97 -3.31 7.50
C LEU A 81 -14.87 -4.68 8.18
N TYR A 82 -14.67 -4.74 9.50
CA TYR A 82 -14.66 -6.01 10.23
C TYR A 82 -16.02 -6.71 10.23
N GLU A 83 -17.12 -5.95 10.29
CA GLU A 83 -18.48 -6.50 10.21
C GLU A 83 -18.82 -7.06 8.82
N LEU A 84 -18.25 -6.50 7.76
CA LEU A 84 -18.44 -6.97 6.37
C LEU A 84 -17.58 -8.20 6.00
N ILE A 85 -16.57 -8.53 6.81
CA ILE A 85 -15.68 -9.69 6.62
C ILE A 85 -16.21 -10.94 7.36
N ALA A 86 -17.01 -10.76 8.42
CA ALA A 86 -17.59 -11.83 9.23
C ALA A 86 -18.79 -12.51 8.57
#